data_AF-A0A7W3ZAU5-F1
#
_entry.id   AF-A0A7W3ZAU5-F1
#
_cell.length_a   1.000
_cell.length_b   1.000
_cell.length_c   1.000
_cell.angle_alpha   90.00
_cell.angle_beta   90.00
_cell.angle_gamma   90.00
#
_symmetry.space_group_name_H-M   'P 1'
#
loop_
_entity.id
_entity.type
_entity.pdbx_description
1 polymer ?
#
loop_
_entity_poly.entity_id
_entity_poly.type
_entity_poly.pdbx_seq_one_letter_code
_entity_poly.pdbx_strand_id
1 'polypeptide(L)' 'MRENGAKVLTDVELRVAELAAQGTPVAVIAEVLGVSANTADRHLTAVYVKLRNA' A
#
# COMPACT_ATOMS: atom_id res chain seq x y z
N MET A 1 19.29 6.81 -11.69
CA MET A 1 18.38 6.93 -10.54
C MET A 1 17.42 5.75 -10.60
N ARG A 2 17.08 5.10 -9.48
CA ARG A 2 16.23 3.89 -9.49
C ARG A 2 14.76 4.29 -9.63
N GLU A 3 14.30 4.44 -10.86
CA GLU A 3 12.90 4.65 -11.23
C GLU A 3 12.35 3.33 -11.75
N ASN A 4 11.94 2.39 -10.88
CA ASN A 4 11.26 1.16 -11.35
C ASN A 4 10.18 0.56 -10.44
N GLY A 5 9.94 1.08 -9.22
CA GLY A 5 8.78 0.65 -8.41
C GLY A 5 7.62 1.65 -8.37
N ALA A 6 7.94 2.95 -8.44
CA ALA A 6 6.99 4.04 -8.18
C ALA A 6 5.96 4.28 -9.31
N LYS A 7 6.17 3.72 -10.51
CA LYS A 7 5.33 4.01 -11.69
C LYS A 7 4.09 3.12 -11.83
N VAL A 8 3.88 2.16 -10.92
CA VAL A 8 2.81 1.12 -11.03
C VAL A 8 1.74 1.25 -9.94
N LEU A 9 2.00 2.04 -8.90
CA LEU A 9 1.07 2.23 -7.78
C LEU A 9 0.18 3.45 -8.04
N THR A 10 -1.11 3.30 -7.82
CA THR A 10 -2.06 4.42 -7.70
C THR A 10 -1.75 5.24 -6.44
N ASP A 11 -2.29 6.46 -6.34
CA ASP A 11 -2.07 7.33 -5.17
C ASP A 11 -2.46 6.65 -3.85
N VAL A 12 -3.55 5.87 -3.87
CA VAL A 12 -4.01 5.10 -2.71
C VAL A 12 -3.02 3.98 -2.38
N GLU A 13 -2.54 3.25 -3.38
CA GLU A 13 -1.58 2.16 -3.19
C GLU A 13 -0.22 2.68 -2.72
N LEU A 14 0.22 3.84 -3.22
CA LEU A 14 1.42 4.51 -2.74
C LEU A 14 1.27 4.88 -1.27
N ARG A 15 0.13 5.47 -0.89
CA ARG A 15 -0.14 5.84 0.50
C ARG A 15 -0.17 4.63 1.42
N VAL A 16 -0.78 3.53 0.98
CA VAL A 16 -0.78 2.25 1.69
C VAL A 16 0.64 1.72 1.86
N ALA A 17 1.46 1.76 0.81
CA ALA A 17 2.85 1.31 0.83
C ALA A 17 3.70 2.14 1.81
N GLU A 18 3.54 3.46 1.82
CA GLU A 18 4.24 4.36 2.74
C GLU A 18 3.93 4.06 4.21
N LEU A 19 2.64 3.86 4.53
CA LEU A 19 2.21 3.55 5.90
C LEU A 19 2.72 2.17 6.33
N ALA A 20 2.64 1.18 5.43
CA ALA A 20 3.15 -0.16 5.70
C ALA A 20 4.67 -0.17 5.90
N ALA A 21 5.42 0.60 5.12
CA ALA A 21 6.87 0.75 5.25
C ALA A 21 7.29 1.35 6.61
N GLN A 22 6.41 2.12 7.25
CA GLN A 22 6.60 2.65 8.61
C GLN A 22 6.23 1.64 9.71
N GLY A 23 5.80 0.43 9.35
CA GLY A 23 5.32 -0.58 10.30
C GLY A 23 3.90 -0.31 10.81
N THR A 24 3.12 0.52 10.12
CA THR A 24 1.74 0.85 10.53
C THR A 24 0.84 -0.38 10.42
N PRO A 25 0.08 -0.75 11.47
CA PRO A 25 -0.84 -1.89 11.42
C PRO A 25 -1.98 -1.67 10.40
N VAL A 26 -2.47 -2.75 9.78
CA VAL A 26 -3.52 -2.68 8.75
C VAL A 26 -4.80 -2.01 9.24
N ALA A 27 -5.15 -2.18 10.51
CA ALA A 27 -6.32 -1.54 11.11
C ALA A 27 -6.19 -0.01 11.13
N VAL A 28 -4.99 0.50 11.47
CA VAL A 28 -4.69 1.93 11.47
C VAL A 28 -4.63 2.47 10.04
N ILE A 29 -4.09 1.70 9.09
CA ILE A 29 -4.12 2.06 7.66
C ILE A 29 -5.57 2.21 7.17
N ALA A 30 -6.46 1.30 7.58
CA ALA A 30 -7.87 1.33 7.22
C ALA A 30 -8.57 2.58 7.77
N GLU A 31 -8.32 2.93 9.03
CA GLU A 31 -8.83 4.15 9.66
C GLU A 31 -8.34 5.42 8.93
N VAL A 32 -7.04 5.50 8.64
CA VAL A 32 -6.43 6.65 7.95
C VAL A 32 -7.01 6.83 6.54
N LEU A 33 -7.33 5.74 5.85
CA LEU A 33 -7.89 5.78 4.49
C LEU A 33 -9.42 5.85 4.47
N GLY A 34 -10.09 5.77 5.62
CA GLY A 34 -11.55 5.74 5.69
C GLY A 34 -12.19 4.51 5.03
N VAL A 35 -11.49 3.36 5.05
CA VAL A 35 -11.94 2.10 4.44
C VAL A 35 -12.07 0.98 5.47
N SER A 36 -12.68 -0.13 5.08
CA SER A 36 -12.71 -1.33 5.92
C SER A 36 -11.31 -1.96 6.04
N ALA A 37 -11.03 -2.65 7.15
CA ALA A 37 -9.78 -3.41 7.31
C ALA A 37 -9.53 -4.40 6.17
N ASN A 38 -10.60 -5.05 5.67
CA ASN A 38 -10.54 -5.95 4.53
C ASN A 38 -10.16 -5.24 3.22
N THR A 39 -10.62 -3.99 3.04
CA THR A 39 -10.25 -3.16 1.89
C THR A 39 -8.77 -2.75 1.99
N ALA A 40 -8.29 -2.35 3.17
CA ALA A 40 -6.89 -2.02 3.39
C ALA A 40 -5.97 -3.23 3.15
N ASP A 41 -6.36 -4.42 3.61
CA ASP A 41 -5.63 -5.67 3.37
C ASP A 41 -5.55 -6.03 1.88
N ARG A 42 -6.66 -5.84 1.13
CA ARG A 42 -6.66 -5.98 -0.33
C ARG A 42 -5.70 -5.01 -1.01
N HIS A 43 -5.67 -3.75 -0.59
CA HIS A 43 -4.71 -2.78 -1.13
C HIS A 43 -3.26 -3.17 -0.81
N LEU A 44 -2.97 -3.63 0.41
CA LEU A 44 -1.63 -4.13 0.77
C LEU A 44 -1.22 -5.32 -0.09
N THR A 45 -2.13 -6.27 -0.29
CA THR A 45 -1.88 -7.44 -1.14
C THR A 45 -1.56 -7.00 -2.57
N ALA A 46 -2.33 -6.08 -3.14
CA ALA A 46 -2.08 -5.54 -4.48
C ALA A 46 -0.71 -4.84 -4.57
N VAL A 47 -0.37 -4.02 -3.57
CA VAL A 47 0.94 -3.36 -3.45
C VAL A 47 2.07 -4.39 -3.40
N TYR A 48 1.98 -5.40 -2.54
CA TYR A 48 3.03 -6.42 -2.42
C TYR A 48 3.20 -7.26 -3.68
N VAL A 49 2.11 -7.58 -4.39
CA VAL A 49 2.18 -8.28 -5.69
C VAL A 49 2.90 -7.41 -6.72
N LYS A 50 2.59 -6.12 -6.79
CA LYS A 50 3.24 -5.18 -7.71
C LYS A 50 4.73 -5.03 -7.38
N LEU A 51 5.08 -4.82 -6.11
CA LEU A 51 6.46 -4.65 -5.68
C LEU A 51 7.31 -5.92 -5.82
N ARG A 52 6.71 -7.10 -5.69
CA ARG A 52 7.40 -8.38 -5.93
C ARG A 52 7.79 -8.57 -7.40
N ASN A 53 6.98 -8.05 -8.32
CA ASN A 53 7.15 -8.22 -9.76
C ASN A 53 7.77 -7.00 -10.45
N ALA A 54 8.24 -6.00 -9.68
CA ALA A 54 8.83 -4.74 -10.15
C ALA A 54 10.36 -4.80 -10.27
#